data_AF-A0A528I4A5-F1
#
_entry.id   AF-A0A528I4A5-F1
#
_cell.length_a   1.000
_cell.length_b   1.000
_cell.length_c   1.000
_cell.angle_alpha   90.00
_cell.angle_beta   90.00
_cell.angle_gamma   90.00
#
_symmetry.space_group_name_H-M   'P 1'
#
loop_
_entity.id
_entity.type
_entity.pdbx_description
1 polymer ?
#
loop_
_entity_poly.entity_id
_entity_poly.type
_entity_poly.pdbx_seq_one_letter_code
_entity_poly.pdbx_strand_id
1 'polypeptide(L)'
;MNNLKLKRGLWIVVADGEKALFLENRGDTQYPDLQVVQEMEQANPATREQGSDRPGRYSDGPSVHRSAVEDTDWHRLGKERFADEVAERLYKLAHRGAFKEMVLIAPPQV
;
A
#
# COMPACT_ATOMS: atom_id res chain seq x y z
N MET A 1 23.88 7.16 -16.22
CA MET A 1 22.86 7.09 -15.15
C MET A 1 22.30 8.49 -14.97
N ASN A 2 20.98 8.67 -15.00
CA ASN A 2 20.37 9.98 -14.71
C ASN A 2 20.50 10.26 -13.21
N ASN A 3 21.10 11.39 -12.84
CA ASN A 3 21.17 11.81 -11.44
C ASN A 3 19.80 12.37 -11.02
N LEU A 4 19.08 11.63 -10.18
CA LEU A 4 17.86 12.11 -9.54
C LEU A 4 18.20 13.31 -8.63
N LYS A 5 17.48 14.43 -8.79
CA LYS A 5 17.60 15.60 -7.93
C LYS A 5 16.31 15.77 -7.12
N LEU A 6 16.41 15.73 -5.80
CA LEU A 6 15.29 15.97 -4.90
C LEU A 6 15.02 17.47 -4.81
N LYS A 7 14.38 18.05 -5.83
CA LYS A 7 14.01 19.48 -5.81
C LYS A 7 12.95 19.74 -4.74
N ARG A 8 12.85 20.99 -4.28
CA ARG A 8 11.72 21.45 -3.45
C ARG A 8 10.39 21.18 -4.16
N GLY A 9 9.42 20.64 -3.44
CA GLY A 9 8.10 20.27 -3.95
C GLY A 9 8.09 18.97 -4.78
N LEU A 10 9.21 18.26 -4.91
CA LEU A 10 9.21 16.91 -5.47
C LEU A 10 8.45 15.99 -4.52
N TRP A 11 7.52 15.21 -5.08
CA TRP A 11 6.83 14.18 -4.33
C TRP A 11 7.57 12.84 -4.43
N ILE A 12 7.61 12.11 -3.32
CA ILE A 12 8.14 10.75 -3.26
C ILE A 12 7.05 9.88 -2.69
N VAL A 13 6.69 8.83 -3.41
CA VAL A 13 5.68 7.87 -2.98
C VAL A 13 6.38 6.55 -2.75
N VAL A 14 6.33 6.07 -1.52
CA VAL A 14 6.84 4.75 -1.14
C VAL A 14 5.63 3.89 -0.87
N ALA A 15 5.44 2.85 -1.67
CA ALA A 15 4.30 1.95 -1.53
C ALA A 15 4.75 0.49 -1.56
N ASP A 16 4.14 -0.32 -0.71
CA ASP A 16 4.12 -1.77 -0.82
C ASP A 16 2.67 -2.25 -1.03
N GLY A 17 2.40 -3.55 -0.82
CA GLY A 17 1.07 -4.10 -0.98
C GLY A 17 0.09 -3.81 0.16
N GLU A 18 0.53 -3.17 1.24
CA GLU A 18 -0.24 -2.99 2.48
C GLU A 18 -0.21 -1.53 2.98
N LYS A 19 0.82 -0.76 2.62
CA LYS A 19 1.06 0.61 3.08
C LYS A 19 1.64 1.49 1.98
N ALA A 20 1.25 2.76 1.99
CA ALA A 20 1.81 3.79 1.11
C ALA A 20 2.01 5.11 1.85
N LEU A 21 3.22 5.66 1.75
CA LEU A 21 3.62 6.95 2.27
C LEU A 21 3.86 7.94 1.13
N PHE A 22 3.26 9.11 1.26
CA PHE A 22 3.39 10.22 0.33
C PHE A 22 4.20 11.29 1.04
N LEU A 23 5.37 11.58 0.50
CA LEU A 23 6.33 12.53 1.04
C LEU A 23 6.47 13.71 0.08
N GLU A 24 6.62 14.91 0.64
CA GLU A 24 6.99 16.11 -0.11
C GLU A 24 8.36 16.58 0.38
N ASN A 25 9.29 16.86 -0.55
CA ASN A 25 10.51 17.56 -0.16
C ASN A 25 10.22 19.05 0.07
N ARG A 26 10.19 19.48 1.33
CA ARG A 26 10.09 20.89 1.73
C ARG A 26 11.45 21.58 1.89
N GLY A 27 12.54 20.85 1.70
CA GLY A 27 13.90 21.34 1.69
C GLY A 27 14.33 21.78 0.29
N ASP A 28 15.63 21.84 0.06
CA ASP A 28 16.21 22.05 -1.26
C ASP A 28 17.00 20.81 -1.72
N THR A 29 17.72 20.94 -2.84
CA THR A 29 18.50 19.82 -3.39
C THR A 29 19.77 19.48 -2.59
N GLN A 30 20.27 20.41 -1.79
CA GLN A 30 21.46 20.23 -0.95
C GLN A 30 21.08 19.73 0.44
N TYR A 31 19.97 20.23 0.98
CA TYR A 31 19.38 19.81 2.25
C TYR A 31 17.91 19.43 2.05
N PRO A 32 17.63 18.17 1.64
CA PRO A 32 16.27 17.67 1.55
C PRO A 32 15.60 17.60 2.92
N ASP A 33 14.31 17.93 2.97
CA ASP A 33 13.45 17.80 4.14
C ASP A 33 12.17 17.08 3.70
N LEU A 34 12.15 15.76 3.88
CA LEU A 34 11.04 14.91 3.43
C LEU A 34 9.96 14.86 4.51
N GLN A 35 8.81 15.45 4.21
CA GLN A 35 7.69 15.54 5.13
C GLN A 35 6.55 14.63 4.66
N VAL A 36 6.01 13.83 5.57
CA VAL A 36 4.82 13.02 5.29
C VAL A 36 3.63 13.95 5.10
N VAL A 37 3.05 13.92 3.91
CA VAL A 37 1.84 14.68 3.57
C VAL A 37 0.60 13.79 3.57
N GLN A 38 0.77 12.48 3.40
CA GLN A 38 -0.31 11.51 3.47
C GLN A 38 0.24 10.10 3.73
N GLU A 39 -0.59 9.30 4.40
CA GLU A 39 -0.39 7.87 4.63
C GLU A 39 -1.66 7.13 4.21
N MET A 40 -1.49 5.95 3.64
CA MET A 40 -2.54 5.01 3.32
C MET A 40 -2.12 3.63 3.81
N GLU A 41 -3.05 2.90 4.40
CA GLU A 41 -2.86 1.53 4.85
C GLU A 41 -4.08 0.72 4.43
N GLN A 42 -3.87 -0.53 4.03
CA GLN A 42 -4.95 -1.46 3.83
C GLN A 42 -5.61 -1.74 5.19
N ALA A 43 -6.89 -1.43 5.30
CA ALA A 43 -7.69 -1.89 6.43
C ALA A 43 -7.76 -3.42 6.35
N ASN A 44 -6.90 -4.09 7.12
CA ASN A 44 -6.98 -5.53 7.30
C ASN A 44 -7.94 -5.76 8.48
N PRO A 45 -9.25 -6.04 8.27
CA PRO A 45 -10.09 -6.43 9.39
C PRO A 45 -9.43 -7.66 9.99
N ALA A 46 -8.97 -7.54 11.24
CA ALA A 46 -8.45 -8.70 11.95
C ALA A 46 -9.51 -9.80 11.83
N THR A 47 -9.09 -11.00 11.44
CA THR A 47 -9.88 -12.24 11.30
C THR A 47 -10.70 -12.60 12.56
N ARG A 48 -10.71 -11.76 13.60
CA ARG A 48 -11.52 -11.86 14.81
C ARG A 48 -12.98 -11.40 14.64
N GLU A 49 -13.35 -10.62 13.63
CA GLU A 49 -14.76 -10.18 13.45
C GLU A 49 -15.59 -11.04 12.49
N GLN A 50 -14.98 -12.00 11.78
CA GLN A 50 -15.71 -13.02 11.00
C GLN A 50 -15.94 -14.33 11.77
N GLY A 51 -15.82 -14.30 13.10
CA GLY A 51 -16.12 -15.41 14.01
C GLY A 51 -17.54 -15.34 14.57
N SER A 52 -18.54 -14.98 13.76
CA SER A 52 -19.94 -15.09 14.16
C SER A 52 -20.55 -16.38 13.63
N ASP A 53 -20.17 -17.52 14.23
CA ASP A 53 -21.13 -18.59 14.43
C ASP A 53 -20.73 -19.50 15.60
N ARG A 54 -21.75 -19.83 16.39
CA ARG A 54 -21.69 -20.58 17.65
C ARG A 54 -21.03 -21.96 17.44
N PRO A 55 -20.40 -22.57 18.47
CA PRO A 55 -19.74 -23.87 18.34
C PRO A 55 -20.78 -24.99 18.15
N GLY A 56 -21.12 -25.25 16.89
CA GLY A 56 -21.78 -26.47 16.44
C GLY A 56 -20.75 -27.55 16.19
N ARG A 57 -20.52 -28.37 17.22
CA ARG A 57 -19.79 -29.64 17.19
C ARG A 57 -19.99 -30.39 15.86
N TYR A 58 -18.97 -30.58 15.02
CA TYR A 58 -18.77 -31.81 14.22
C TYR A 58 -17.35 -31.93 13.63
N SER A 59 -16.74 -33.06 14.01
CA SER A 59 -15.75 -33.92 13.33
C SER A 59 -14.44 -33.33 12.79
N ASP A 60 -13.34 -33.77 13.43
CA ASP A 60 -12.01 -33.88 12.86
C ASP A 60 -12.04 -34.52 11.45
N GLY A 61 -11.46 -33.83 10.48
CA GLY A 61 -11.16 -34.33 9.14
C GLY A 61 -9.80 -33.76 8.68
N PRO A 62 -8.92 -34.56 8.05
CA PRO A 62 -7.56 -34.13 7.76
C PRO A 62 -7.53 -33.26 6.50
N SER A 63 -7.66 -31.94 6.65
CA SER A 63 -7.47 -31.02 5.52
C SER A 63 -6.89 -29.68 5.94
N VAL A 64 -5.64 -29.72 6.42
CA VAL A 64 -4.85 -28.52 6.79
C VAL A 64 -4.36 -27.74 5.54
N HIS A 65 -4.56 -28.27 4.33
CA HIS A 65 -3.97 -27.71 3.10
C HIS A 65 -4.83 -26.70 2.32
N ARG A 66 -6.16 -26.61 2.55
CA ARG A 66 -6.99 -25.64 1.80
C ARG A 66 -6.91 -24.22 2.38
N SER A 67 -6.88 -24.10 3.71
CA SER A 67 -6.90 -22.80 4.37
C SER A 67 -5.68 -21.94 4.06
N ALA A 68 -4.48 -22.53 3.99
CA ALA A 68 -3.26 -21.78 3.67
C ALA A 68 -3.22 -21.28 2.21
N VAL A 69 -3.85 -22.03 1.28
CA VAL A 69 -3.95 -21.64 -0.14
C VAL A 69 -4.97 -20.52 -0.30
N GLU A 70 -6.15 -20.66 0.33
CA GLU A 70 -7.18 -19.61 0.33
C GLU A 70 -6.65 -18.30 0.96
N ASP A 71 -5.93 -18.38 2.09
CA ASP A 71 -5.33 -17.21 2.75
C ASP A 71 -4.33 -16.49 1.83
N THR A 72 -3.51 -17.25 1.08
CA THR A 72 -2.56 -16.69 0.11
C THR A 72 -3.25 -15.92 -1.01
N ASP A 73 -4.37 -16.44 -1.52
CA ASP A 73 -5.15 -15.79 -2.57
C ASP A 73 -5.81 -14.50 -2.06
N TRP A 74 -6.32 -14.48 -0.82
CA TRP A 74 -6.87 -13.28 -0.19
C TRP A 74 -5.79 -12.20 0.02
N HIS A 75 -4.60 -12.59 0.47
CA HIS A 75 -3.47 -11.67 0.61
C HIS A 75 -3.06 -11.07 -0.74
N ARG A 76 -3.00 -11.86 -1.82
CA ARG A 76 -2.66 -11.34 -3.15
C ARG A 76 -3.73 -10.38 -3.67
N LEU A 77 -5.00 -10.76 -3.56
CA LEU A 77 -6.12 -9.91 -3.97
C LEU A 77 -6.17 -8.61 -3.16
N GLY A 78 -5.85 -8.68 -1.86
CA GLY A 78 -5.69 -7.51 -1.00
C GLY A 78 -4.62 -6.57 -1.55
N LYS A 79 -3.43 -7.08 -1.85
CA LYS A 79 -2.32 -6.25 -2.38
C LYS A 79 -2.66 -5.59 -3.71
N GLU A 80 -3.31 -6.32 -4.62
CA GLU A 80 -3.75 -5.76 -5.90
C GLU A 80 -4.77 -4.63 -5.71
N ARG A 81 -5.78 -4.84 -4.85
CA ARG A 81 -6.77 -3.79 -4.51
C ARG A 81 -6.13 -2.57 -3.88
N PHE A 82 -5.17 -2.76 -2.98
CA PHE A 82 -4.46 -1.64 -2.35
C PHE A 82 -3.65 -0.84 -3.37
N ALA A 83 -2.98 -1.52 -4.30
CA ALA A 83 -2.27 -0.85 -5.38
C ALA A 83 -3.21 0.00 -6.25
N ASP A 84 -4.40 -0.52 -6.59
CA ASP A 84 -5.43 0.23 -7.33
C ASP A 84 -5.91 1.47 -6.57
N GLU A 85 -6.13 1.35 -5.25
CA GLU A 85 -6.53 2.49 -4.41
C GLU A 85 -5.45 3.58 -4.35
N VAL A 86 -4.18 3.19 -4.21
CA VAL A 86 -3.04 4.12 -4.23
C VAL A 86 -2.94 4.81 -5.59
N ALA A 87 -3.08 4.06 -6.69
CA ALA A 87 -3.04 4.61 -8.05
C ALA A 87 -4.17 5.61 -8.30
N GLU A 88 -5.40 5.26 -7.92
CA GLU A 88 -6.57 6.14 -8.02
C GLU A 88 -6.41 7.43 -7.20
N ARG A 89 -5.80 7.32 -6.01
CA ARG A 89 -5.47 8.49 -5.18
C ARG A 89 -4.44 9.38 -5.87
N LEU A 90 -3.36 8.81 -6.40
CA LEU A 90 -2.34 9.55 -7.15
C LEU A 90 -2.92 10.23 -8.38
N TYR A 91 -3.80 9.56 -9.10
CA TYR A 91 -4.51 10.11 -10.26
C TYR A 91 -5.26 11.39 -9.89
N LYS A 92 -6.09 11.36 -8.84
CA LYS A 92 -6.84 12.53 -8.36
C LYS A 92 -5.92 13.67 -7.91
N LEU A 93 -4.82 13.34 -7.22
CA LEU A 93 -3.82 14.31 -6.77
C LEU A 93 -3.11 15.00 -7.93
N ALA A 94 -2.73 14.24 -8.97
CA ALA A 94 -2.10 14.79 -10.16
C ALA A 94 -3.06 15.70 -10.93
N HIS A 95 -4.33 15.30 -11.10
CA HIS A 95 -5.32 16.08 -11.86
C HIS A 95 -5.68 17.41 -11.22
N ARG A 96 -5.62 17.51 -9.89
CA ARG A 96 -5.78 18.79 -9.17
C ARG A 96 -4.48 19.60 -9.05
N GLY A 97 -3.38 19.13 -9.62
CA GLY A 97 -2.08 19.81 -9.60
C GLY A 97 -1.38 19.79 -8.24
N ALA A 98 -1.62 18.77 -7.39
CA ALA A 98 -1.01 18.67 -6.07
C ALA A 98 0.52 18.53 -6.11
N PHE A 99 1.06 17.97 -7.20
CA PHE A 99 2.48 17.86 -7.47
C PHE A 99 2.76 18.00 -8.97
N LYS A 100 3.99 18.34 -9.33
CA LYS A 100 4.44 18.50 -10.73
C LYS A 100 5.37 17.39 -11.19
N GLU A 101 6.19 16.89 -10.28
CA GLU A 101 7.17 15.82 -10.50
C GLU A 101 6.99 14.82 -9.33
N MET A 102 7.11 13.52 -9.60
CA MET A 102 7.09 12.51 -8.54
C MET A 102 8.08 11.37 -8.80
N VAL A 103 8.51 10.72 -7.73
CA VAL A 103 9.25 9.45 -7.74
C VAL A 103 8.41 8.39 -7.06
N LEU A 104 8.23 7.24 -7.72
CA LEU A 104 7.58 6.07 -7.14
C LEU A 104 8.63 5.04 -6.74
N ILE A 105 8.54 4.56 -5.51
CA ILE A 105 9.38 3.50 -4.94
C ILE A 105 8.42 2.38 -4.53
N ALA A 106 8.51 1.25 -5.22
CA ALA A 106 7.68 0.09 -4.95
C ALA A 106 8.47 -1.21 -5.21
N PRO A 107 8.14 -2.31 -4.52
CA PRO A 107 8.71 -3.62 -4.82
C PRO A 107 8.29 -4.08 -6.24
N PRO A 108 9.08 -4.96 -6.88
CA PRO A 108 8.67 -5.55 -8.15
C PRO A 108 7.39 -6.38 -7.97
N GLN A 109 6.61 -6.51 -9.05
CA GLN A 109 5.55 -7.51 -9.10
C GLN A 109 6.20 -8.90 -9.04
N VAL A 110 5.78 -9.72 -8.07
CA VAL A 110 6.20 -11.12 -7.88
C VAL A 110 5.07 -12.08 -8.27
#